data_AF-A0A5B0NK82-F1
#
_entry.id   AF-A0A5B0NK82-F1
#
_cell.length_a   1.000
_cell.length_b   1.000
_cell.length_c   1.000
_cell.angle_alpha   90.00
_cell.angle_beta   90.00
_cell.angle_gamma   90.00
#
_symmetry.space_group_name_H-M   'P 1'
#
loop_
_entity.id
_entity.type
_entity.pdbx_description
1 polymer ?
#
loop_
_entity_poly.entity_id
_entity_poly.type
_entity_poly.pdbx_seq_one_letter_code
_entity_poly.pdbx_strand_id
1 'polypeptide(L)'
;MMRQALRSPHSPNRPTSSEMGGYDWPGGVGACKPRGLHAARKLRNQRRDNRWADKSYKKRALGTAYRSSPTGGSSHAKGIVLEKVGVEAKQPNSAIRKCVRVQLIKNGKKITAFVPNDGCLNFLDDNDEVLVAGFGRAGKAKGDIPGVRFKVVKVSGVGLLALWLEKKEKPRS
;
A
#
# COMPACT_ATOMS: atom_id res chain seq x y z
N MET A 1 -14.52 -28.55 -4.15
CA MET A 1 -14.75 -27.40 -5.07
C MET A 1 -13.39 -26.85 -5.51
N MET A 2 -12.95 -27.22 -6.72
CA MET A 2 -11.62 -26.98 -7.27
C MET A 2 -11.44 -25.54 -7.73
N ARG A 3 -10.34 -24.89 -7.31
CA ARG A 3 -9.89 -23.60 -7.83
C ARG A 3 -9.25 -23.79 -9.20
N GLN A 4 -9.91 -23.31 -10.26
CA GLN A 4 -9.28 -23.14 -11.57
C GLN A 4 -8.22 -22.04 -11.49
N ALA A 5 -6.96 -22.42 -11.68
CA ALA A 5 -5.86 -21.49 -11.89
C ALA A 5 -5.98 -20.92 -13.32
N LEU A 6 -6.22 -19.62 -13.43
CA LEU A 6 -6.17 -18.89 -14.69
C LEU A 6 -4.73 -18.91 -15.20
N ARG A 7 -4.47 -19.75 -16.22
CA ARG A 7 -3.21 -19.77 -16.98
C ARG A 7 -3.00 -18.41 -17.65
N SER A 8 -1.82 -17.84 -17.47
CA SER A 8 -1.33 -16.69 -18.22
C SER A 8 -1.37 -16.98 -19.73
N PRO A 9 -1.72 -16.00 -20.58
CA PRO A 9 -1.71 -16.21 -22.03
C PRO A 9 -0.25 -16.33 -22.49
N HIS A 10 0.18 -17.56 -22.77
CA HIS A 10 1.35 -17.79 -23.61
C HIS A 10 1.03 -17.23 -25.01
N SER A 11 1.94 -16.38 -25.51
CA SER A 11 1.93 -15.94 -26.90
C SER A 11 2.01 -17.17 -27.83
N PRO A 12 1.07 -17.39 -28.76
CA PRO A 12 0.96 -18.68 -29.47
C PRO A 12 2.11 -19.01 -30.42
N ASN A 13 2.91 -18.02 -30.84
CA ASN A 13 3.88 -18.22 -31.91
C ASN A 13 5.30 -17.92 -31.44
N ARG A 14 5.95 -18.88 -30.78
CA ARG A 14 7.40 -18.90 -30.66
C ARG A 14 7.90 -20.23 -31.24
N PRO A 15 8.54 -20.25 -32.43
CA PRO A 15 9.05 -21.48 -33.01
C PRO A 15 10.13 -22.10 -32.11
N THR A 16 10.15 -23.42 -32.02
CA THR A 16 11.13 -24.17 -31.22
C THR A 16 12.47 -24.24 -31.95
N SER A 17 13.56 -24.34 -31.19
CA SER A 17 14.94 -24.27 -31.70
C SER A 17 15.32 -25.38 -32.69
N SER A 18 14.50 -26.44 -32.81
CA SER A 18 14.70 -27.54 -33.74
C SER A 18 14.16 -27.28 -35.16
N GLU A 19 13.38 -26.22 -35.38
CA GLU A 19 12.77 -25.91 -36.70
C GLU A 19 13.60 -24.91 -37.53
N MET A 20 14.75 -24.45 -37.03
CA MET A 20 15.55 -23.39 -37.66
C MET A 20 16.82 -23.95 -38.31
N GLY A 21 16.66 -24.52 -39.51
CA GLY A 21 17.77 -24.78 -40.41
C GLY A 21 18.31 -23.48 -41.01
N GLY A 22 19.61 -23.23 -40.82
CA GLY A 22 20.51 -22.56 -41.76
C GLY A 22 20.03 -21.33 -42.52
N TYR A 23 19.61 -20.26 -41.85
CA TYR A 23 19.59 -18.92 -42.43
C TYR A 23 20.27 -17.92 -41.50
N ASP A 24 21.48 -17.51 -41.89
CA ASP A 24 22.20 -16.38 -41.32
C ASP A 24 21.39 -15.10 -41.51
N TRP A 25 20.89 -14.55 -40.40
CA TRP A 25 20.27 -13.23 -40.37
C TRP A 25 21.38 -12.16 -40.33
N PRO A 26 21.48 -11.24 -41.31
CA PRO A 26 22.40 -10.13 -41.23
C PRO A 26 21.81 -9.09 -40.27
N GLY A 27 22.12 -9.21 -38.98
CA GLY A 27 21.62 -8.30 -37.96
C GLY A 27 21.96 -8.77 -36.56
N GLY A 28 23.08 -8.26 -36.02
CA GLY A 28 23.67 -8.67 -34.76
C GLY A 28 22.71 -8.86 -33.58
N VAL A 29 23.09 -9.82 -32.75
CA VAL A 29 22.78 -9.99 -31.33
C VAL A 29 22.09 -8.77 -30.69
N GLY A 30 20.81 -8.89 -30.33
CA GLY A 30 20.20 -8.02 -29.29
C GLY A 30 19.26 -6.88 -29.70
N ALA A 31 18.54 -6.91 -30.83
CA ALA A 31 17.58 -5.85 -31.19
C ALA A 31 16.10 -6.23 -30.93
N CYS A 32 15.60 -6.09 -29.69
CA CYS A 32 14.20 -6.41 -29.32
C CYS A 32 13.12 -5.43 -29.82
N LYS A 33 13.46 -4.37 -30.56
CA LYS A 33 12.51 -3.34 -31.02
C LYS A 33 12.71 -3.03 -32.51
N PRO A 34 11.63 -2.88 -33.30
CA PRO A 34 11.74 -2.55 -34.72
C PRO A 34 12.32 -1.14 -34.91
N ARG A 35 13.23 -0.98 -35.87
CA ARG A 35 13.93 0.29 -36.17
C ARG A 35 13.52 0.94 -37.51
N GLY A 36 12.57 0.34 -38.24
CA GLY A 36 12.11 0.88 -39.52
C GLY A 36 11.29 2.16 -39.38
N LEU A 37 11.37 3.06 -40.37
CA LEU A 37 10.67 4.35 -40.41
C LEU A 37 9.15 4.22 -40.24
N HIS A 38 8.55 3.13 -40.73
CA HIS A 38 7.10 2.85 -40.64
C HIS A 38 6.71 1.97 -39.43
N ALA A 39 7.59 1.80 -38.43
CA ALA A 39 7.33 0.91 -37.28
C ALA A 39 6.64 1.58 -36.07
N ALA A 40 6.25 2.86 -36.18
CA ALA A 40 5.72 3.65 -35.07
C ALA A 40 4.50 3.01 -34.36
N ARG A 41 3.58 2.41 -35.12
CA ARG A 41 2.39 1.73 -34.57
C ARG A 41 2.77 0.57 -33.64
N LYS A 42 3.72 -0.27 -34.09
CA LYS A 42 4.20 -1.44 -33.32
C LYS A 42 4.90 -0.98 -32.04
N LEU A 43 5.76 0.05 -32.12
CA LEU A 43 6.43 0.63 -30.95
C LEU A 43 5.43 1.20 -29.92
N ARG A 44 4.39 1.89 -30.37
CA ARG A 44 3.34 2.45 -29.49
C ARG A 44 2.57 1.35 -28.77
N ASN A 45 2.14 0.32 -29.48
CA ASN A 45 1.39 -0.80 -28.91
C ASN A 45 2.26 -1.56 -27.91
N GLN A 46 3.50 -1.90 -28.28
CA GLN A 46 4.45 -2.57 -27.38
C GLN A 46 4.68 -1.77 -26.09
N ARG A 47 4.84 -0.43 -26.19
CA ARG A 47 4.97 0.42 -24.99
C ARG A 47 3.70 0.42 -24.14
N ARG A 48 2.51 0.44 -24.75
CA ARG A 48 1.22 0.40 -24.03
C ARG A 48 1.07 -0.91 -23.26
N ASP A 49 1.39 -2.03 -23.89
CA ASP A 49 1.24 -3.35 -23.29
C ASP A 49 2.26 -3.54 -22.15
N ASN A 50 3.52 -3.17 -22.39
CA ASN A 50 4.57 -3.23 -21.37
C ASN A 50 4.31 -2.27 -20.19
N ARG A 51 3.58 -1.17 -20.40
CA ARG A 51 3.24 -0.22 -19.33
C ARG A 51 2.38 -0.85 -18.23
N TRP A 52 1.61 -1.89 -18.54
CA TRP A 52 0.81 -2.61 -17.54
C TRP A 52 1.64 -3.44 -16.57
N ALA A 53 2.90 -3.75 -16.90
CA ALA A 53 3.83 -4.38 -15.97
C ALA A 53 4.33 -3.39 -14.88
N ASP A 54 4.32 -2.09 -15.16
CA ASP A 54 4.61 -1.07 -14.15
C ASP A 54 3.49 -1.01 -13.11
N LYS A 55 3.86 -1.33 -11.87
CA LYS A 55 2.98 -1.37 -10.71
C LYS A 55 2.34 -0.01 -10.42
N SER A 56 3.07 1.10 -10.62
CA SER A 56 2.56 2.45 -10.36
C SER A 56 1.45 2.81 -11.35
N TYR A 57 1.70 2.55 -12.64
CA TYR A 57 0.73 2.73 -13.70
C TYR A 57 -0.50 1.85 -13.50
N LYS A 58 -0.31 0.55 -13.23
CA LYS A 58 -1.39 -0.40 -12.99
C LYS A 58 -2.31 0.04 -11.84
N LYS A 59 -1.74 0.48 -10.72
CA LYS A 59 -2.51 0.97 -9.56
C LYS A 59 -3.33 2.22 -9.88
N ARG A 60 -2.75 3.14 -10.65
CA ARG A 60 -3.42 4.37 -11.08
C ARG A 60 -4.55 4.08 -12.06
N ALA A 61 -4.26 3.31 -13.11
CA ALA A 61 -5.22 2.94 -14.15
C ALA A 61 -6.41 2.15 -13.58
N LEU A 62 -6.17 1.24 -12.63
CA LEU A 62 -7.24 0.48 -11.97
C LEU A 62 -7.94 1.25 -10.83
N GLY A 63 -7.53 2.48 -10.52
CA GLY A 63 -8.12 3.25 -9.41
C GLY A 63 -8.02 2.55 -8.05
N THR A 64 -6.98 1.73 -7.84
CA THR A 64 -6.85 0.86 -6.65
C THR A 64 -6.90 1.66 -5.34
N ALA A 65 -6.40 2.90 -5.36
CA ALA A 65 -6.41 3.82 -4.21
C ALA A 65 -7.83 4.12 -3.70
N TYR A 66 -8.81 4.30 -4.59
CA TYR A 66 -10.17 4.66 -4.21
C TYR A 66 -10.97 3.43 -3.77
N ARG A 67 -10.79 2.31 -4.46
CA ARG A 67 -11.57 1.10 -4.22
C ARG A 67 -11.12 0.33 -2.97
N SER A 68 -9.80 0.16 -2.82
CA SER A 68 -9.23 -0.76 -1.81
C SER A 68 -8.62 -0.06 -0.60
N SER A 69 -8.22 1.21 -0.70
CA SER A 69 -7.59 1.89 0.44
C SER A 69 -8.63 2.17 1.53
N PRO A 70 -8.31 1.90 2.81
CA PRO A 70 -9.17 2.29 3.92
C PRO A 70 -9.43 3.81 3.96
N THR A 71 -8.43 4.62 3.60
CA THR A 71 -8.54 6.08 3.57
C THR A 71 -9.14 6.63 2.27
N GLY A 72 -9.54 5.78 1.32
CA GLY A 72 -10.15 6.22 0.05
C GLY A 72 -9.26 7.15 -0.78
N GLY A 73 -7.93 7.03 -0.66
CA GLY A 73 -6.97 7.88 -1.37
C GLY A 73 -6.56 9.17 -0.65
N SER A 74 -7.23 9.54 0.45
CA SER A 74 -6.83 10.69 1.26
C SER A 74 -5.58 10.40 2.10
N SER A 75 -4.82 11.48 2.40
CA SER A 75 -3.62 11.45 3.24
C SER A 75 -3.93 11.12 4.70
N HIS A 76 -5.05 11.64 5.20
CA HIS A 76 -5.51 11.47 6.58
C HIS A 76 -6.96 10.97 6.61
N ALA A 77 -7.35 10.38 7.72
CA ALA A 77 -8.75 10.02 7.97
C ALA A 77 -9.09 10.19 9.45
N LYS A 78 -10.28 10.73 9.70
CA LYS A 78 -10.88 10.80 11.03
C LYS A 78 -11.53 9.45 11.36
N GLY A 79 -11.43 9.03 12.62
CA GLY A 79 -12.01 7.79 13.11
C GLY A 79 -12.34 7.85 14.59
N ILE A 80 -13.07 6.85 15.04
CA ILE A 80 -13.47 6.66 16.44
C ILE A 80 -12.72 5.46 16.99
N VAL A 81 -12.16 5.58 18.20
CA VAL A 81 -11.50 4.49 18.90
C VAL A 81 -12.52 3.44 19.35
N LEU A 82 -12.20 2.17 19.12
CA LEU A 82 -13.01 1.04 19.56
C LEU A 82 -12.40 0.34 20.79
N GLU A 83 -11.12 -0.03 20.69
CA GLU A 83 -10.42 -0.78 21.74
C GLU A 83 -8.90 -0.55 21.65
N LYS A 84 -8.23 -0.67 22.79
CA LYS A 84 -6.76 -0.66 22.91
C LYS A 84 -6.23 -2.07 22.66
N VAL A 85 -5.22 -2.20 21.79
CA VAL A 85 -4.64 -3.50 21.38
C VAL A 85 -3.13 -3.49 21.53
N GLY A 86 -2.58 -4.53 22.17
CA GLY A 86 -1.16 -4.83 22.14
C GLY A 86 -0.83 -5.71 20.93
N VAL A 87 0.08 -5.24 20.06
CA VAL A 87 0.57 -6.04 18.92
C VAL A 87 2.00 -6.48 19.20
N GLU A 88 2.26 -7.78 19.15
CA GLU A 88 3.61 -8.32 19.30
C GLU A 88 4.51 -7.90 18.13
N ALA A 89 5.75 -7.54 18.46
CA ALA A 89 6.77 -7.25 17.47
C ALA A 89 7.17 -8.50 16.68
N LYS A 90 7.57 -8.31 15.44
CA LYS A 90 8.21 -9.37 14.65
C LYS A 90 9.57 -9.72 15.24
N GLN A 91 9.89 -11.01 15.20
CA GLN A 91 11.24 -11.53 15.42
C GLN A 91 12.24 -10.77 14.54
N PRO A 92 13.45 -10.39 15.05
CA PRO A 92 14.12 -10.85 16.28
C PRO A 92 13.82 -10.04 17.55
N ASN A 93 12.91 -9.06 17.49
CA ASN A 93 12.62 -8.18 18.61
C ASN A 93 11.59 -8.80 19.57
N SER A 94 11.71 -8.51 20.86
CA SER A 94 10.69 -8.83 21.87
C SER A 94 10.12 -7.53 22.44
N ALA A 95 8.92 -7.16 22.00
CA ALA A 95 8.20 -5.97 22.49
C ALA A 95 6.71 -6.05 22.16
N ILE A 96 5.88 -5.44 23.01
CA ILE A 96 4.45 -5.23 22.74
C ILE A 96 4.25 -3.77 22.28
N ARG A 97 3.87 -3.60 21.01
CA ARG A 97 3.61 -2.29 20.40
C ARG A 97 2.18 -1.87 20.69
N LYS A 98 2.03 -0.73 21.38
CA LYS A 98 0.72 -0.18 21.75
C LYS A 98 0.02 0.36 20.51
N CYS A 99 -1.13 -0.23 20.20
CA CYS A 99 -1.97 0.12 19.07
C CYS A 99 -3.42 0.31 19.51
N VAL A 100 -4.23 0.85 18.62
CA VAL A 100 -5.65 1.10 18.85
C VAL A 100 -6.42 0.64 17.62
N ARG A 101 -7.59 0.03 17.83
CA ARG A 101 -8.57 -0.22 16.76
C ARG A 101 -9.39 1.03 16.55
N VAL A 102 -9.45 1.47 15.30
CA VAL A 102 -10.15 2.69 14.92
C VAL A 102 -11.15 2.36 13.83
N GLN A 103 -12.39 2.80 13.99
CA GLN A 103 -13.39 2.79 12.93
C GLN A 103 -13.39 4.13 12.20
N LEU A 104 -13.15 4.12 10.89
CA LEU A 104 -13.17 5.35 10.11
C LEU A 104 -14.59 5.87 9.96
N ILE A 105 -14.83 7.13 10.31
CA ILE A 105 -16.18 7.74 10.27
C ILE A 105 -16.73 7.75 8.85
N LYS A 106 -15.90 8.13 7.87
CA LYS A 106 -16.33 8.24 6.46
C LYS A 106 -16.81 6.93 5.81
N ASN A 107 -16.22 5.80 6.21
CA ASN A 107 -16.34 4.54 5.45
C ASN A 107 -16.84 3.38 6.32
N GLY A 108 -16.93 3.55 7.65
CA GLY A 108 -17.20 2.48 8.61
C GLY A 108 -16.12 1.40 8.71
N LYS A 109 -15.03 1.49 7.93
CA LYS A 109 -13.95 0.48 7.89
C LYS A 109 -13.14 0.51 9.19
N LYS A 110 -12.94 -0.66 9.78
CA LYS A 110 -12.08 -0.86 10.96
C LYS A 110 -10.63 -1.01 10.53
N ILE A 111 -9.73 -0.28 11.19
CA ILE A 111 -8.29 -0.30 10.96
C ILE A 111 -7.54 -0.40 12.30
N THR A 112 -6.28 -0.85 12.25
CA THR A 112 -5.33 -0.71 13.36
C THR A 112 -4.44 0.49 13.13
N ALA A 113 -4.30 1.31 14.17
CA ALA A 113 -3.39 2.44 14.19
C ALA A 113 -2.40 2.29 15.35
N PHE A 114 -1.13 2.57 15.09
CA PHE A 114 -0.09 2.63 16.11
C PHE A 114 -0.16 3.94 16.88
N VAL A 115 0.08 3.88 18.19
CA VAL A 115 0.21 5.07 19.03
C VAL A 115 1.70 5.36 19.19
N PRO A 116 2.21 6.48 18.63
CA PRO A 116 3.61 6.84 18.75
C PRO A 116 3.94 7.39 20.14
N ASN A 117 5.22 7.29 20.51
CA ASN A 117 5.82 7.74 21.77
C ASN A 117 5.34 6.98 23.01
N ASP A 118 6.15 7.01 24.06
CA ASP A 118 5.87 6.29 25.30
C ASP A 118 4.77 6.99 26.10
N GLY A 119 3.98 6.20 26.85
CA GLY A 119 2.88 6.69 27.69
C GLY A 119 1.66 7.24 26.94
N CYS A 120 1.76 7.46 25.62
CA CYS A 120 0.70 8.11 24.84
C CYS A 120 -0.62 7.33 24.77
N LEU A 121 -0.60 6.03 25.08
CA LEU A 121 -1.82 5.23 25.18
C LEU A 121 -2.76 5.71 26.30
N ASN A 122 -2.24 6.38 27.32
CA ASN A 122 -3.01 6.89 28.44
C ASN A 122 -3.87 8.09 28.07
N PHE A 123 -3.54 8.81 26.98
CA PHE A 123 -4.31 9.96 26.52
C PHE A 123 -5.52 9.56 25.66
N LEU A 124 -5.55 8.33 25.15
CA LEU A 124 -6.61 7.81 24.31
C LEU A 124 -7.59 7.02 25.16
N ASP A 125 -8.87 7.35 25.04
CA ASP A 125 -9.95 6.58 25.65
C ASP A 125 -10.80 5.92 24.57
N ASP A 126 -11.66 4.98 25.00
CA ASP A 126 -12.61 4.37 24.08
C ASP A 126 -13.63 5.42 23.61
N ASN A 127 -14.10 5.29 22.37
CA ASN A 127 -14.98 6.24 21.71
C ASN A 127 -14.39 7.64 21.42
N ASP A 128 -13.11 7.90 21.73
CA ASP A 128 -12.46 9.16 21.36
C ASP A 128 -12.39 9.35 19.84
N GLU A 129 -12.48 10.61 19.43
CA GLU A 129 -12.22 11.00 18.05
C GLU A 129 -10.71 11.13 17.80
N VAL A 130 -10.22 10.42 16.78
CA VAL A 130 -8.80 10.41 16.42
C VAL A 130 -8.56 10.77 14.96
N LEU A 131 -7.47 11.48 14.71
CA LEU A 131 -6.94 11.69 13.36
C LEU A 131 -5.84 10.69 13.08
N VAL A 132 -6.04 9.89 12.04
CA VAL A 132 -5.13 8.82 11.62
C VAL A 132 -4.41 9.20 10.32
N ALA A 133 -3.12 8.88 10.26
CA ALA A 133 -2.27 9.08 9.09
C ALA A 133 -1.58 7.79 8.66
N GLY A 134 -1.18 7.69 7.39
CA GLY A 134 -0.32 6.60 6.91
C GLY A 134 1.12 6.72 7.43
N PHE A 135 1.84 5.60 7.44
CA PHE A 135 3.26 5.55 7.83
C PHE A 135 4.27 6.02 6.75
N GLY A 136 3.81 6.47 5.59
CA GLY A 136 4.67 6.91 4.49
C GLY A 136 5.24 5.78 3.59
N ARG A 137 5.05 4.50 3.93
CA ARG A 137 5.54 3.36 3.11
C ARG A 137 4.57 2.93 1.99
N ALA A 138 3.93 3.89 1.32
CA ALA A 138 2.95 3.64 0.24
C ALA A 138 1.87 2.58 0.60
N GLY A 139 1.37 2.65 1.83
CA GLY A 139 0.36 1.72 2.36
C GLY A 139 0.94 0.37 2.80
N LYS A 140 2.22 0.26 3.12
CA LYS A 140 2.82 -0.91 3.78
C LYS A 140 2.98 -0.68 5.27
N ALA A 141 3.08 -1.79 6.02
CA ALA A 141 3.38 -1.75 7.45
C ALA A 141 4.81 -1.22 7.68
N LYS A 142 5.02 -0.60 8.84
CA LYS A 142 6.30 0.01 9.21
C LYS A 142 7.05 -0.86 10.23
N GLY A 143 8.34 -1.05 9.99
CA GLY A 143 9.26 -1.68 10.93
C GLY A 143 8.87 -3.11 11.32
N ASP A 144 8.95 -3.38 12.61
CA ASP A 144 8.67 -4.65 13.27
C ASP A 144 7.18 -4.85 13.58
N ILE A 145 6.30 -3.89 13.26
CA ILE A 145 4.88 -3.95 13.60
C ILE A 145 4.10 -4.70 12.49
N PRO A 146 3.60 -5.92 12.73
CA PRO A 146 2.86 -6.67 11.73
C PRO A 146 1.47 -6.05 11.50
N GLY A 147 1.06 -5.94 10.23
CA GLY A 147 -0.31 -5.55 9.86
C GLY A 147 -0.69 -4.08 10.09
N VAL A 148 0.06 -3.32 10.88
CA VAL A 148 -0.26 -1.92 11.20
C VAL A 148 0.32 -0.97 10.15
N ARG A 149 -0.56 -0.27 9.44
CA ARG A 149 -0.23 0.60 8.29
C ARG A 149 -0.39 2.09 8.59
N PHE A 150 -0.98 2.40 9.74
CA PHE A 150 -1.38 3.74 10.14
C PHE A 150 -0.87 4.09 11.53
N LYS A 151 -0.79 5.38 11.82
CA LYS A 151 -0.46 5.95 13.12
C LYS A 151 -1.48 7.00 13.55
N VAL A 152 -1.64 7.17 14.84
CA VAL A 152 -2.42 8.28 15.43
C VAL A 152 -1.59 9.57 15.36
N VAL A 153 -2.23 10.68 15.03
CA VAL A 153 -1.61 12.02 14.96
C VAL A 153 -2.28 13.00 15.93
N LYS A 154 -3.61 12.97 16.02
CA LYS A 154 -4.40 13.82 16.90
C LYS A 154 -5.43 13.00 17.66
N VAL A 155 -5.79 13.47 18.85
CA VAL A 155 -6.84 12.93 19.73
C VAL A 155 -7.70 14.12 20.18
N SER A 156 -9.01 14.01 20.03
CA SER A 156 -9.99 15.04 20.44
C SER A 156 -9.63 16.44 19.94
N GLY A 157 -9.19 16.54 18.68
CA GLY A 157 -8.77 17.80 18.04
C GLY A 157 -7.36 18.29 18.40
N VAL A 158 -6.72 17.74 19.44
CA VAL A 158 -5.38 18.12 19.90
C VAL A 158 -4.31 17.20 19.32
N GLY A 159 -3.14 17.76 18.98
CA GLY A 159 -2.01 16.96 18.50
C GLY A 159 -1.44 16.07 19.59
N LEU A 160 -1.26 14.77 19.31
CA LEU A 160 -0.73 13.82 20.29
C LEU A 160 0.67 14.22 20.78
N LEU A 161 1.50 14.80 19.90
CA LEU A 161 2.80 15.35 20.24
C LEU A 161 2.70 16.54 21.21
N ALA A 162 1.65 17.35 21.10
CA ALA A 162 1.45 18.49 22.00
C ALA A 162 0.98 18.03 23.39
N LEU A 163 0.16 16.98 23.46
CA LEU A 163 -0.21 16.32 24.72
C LEU A 163 1.01 15.69 25.40
N TRP A 164 1.84 14.98 24.62
CA TRP A 164 3.05 14.32 25.13
C TRP A 164 4.12 15.30 25.64
N LEU A 165 4.26 16.45 24.99
CA LEU A 165 5.15 17.53 25.46
C LEU A 165 4.52 18.43 26.52
N GLU A 166 3.31 18.09 27.01
CA GLU A 166 2.56 18.88 28.01
C GLU A 166 2.32 20.34 27.60
N LYS A 167 2.38 20.64 26.29
CA LYS A 167 2.12 21.99 25.75
C LYS A 167 0.63 22.31 25.69
N LYS A 168 -0.21 21.28 25.71
CA LYS A 168 -1.66 21.36 25.69
C LYS A 168 -2.22 20.25 26.56
N GLU A 169 -3.35 20.52 27.17
CA GLU A 169 -4.13 19.50 27.86
C GLU A 169 -5.21 18.92 26.94
N LYS A 170 -5.65 17.70 27.25
CA LYS A 170 -6.77 17.07 26.55
C LYS A 170 -8.04 17.87 26.92
N PRO A 171 -8.83 18.34 25.95
CA PRO A 171 -10.08 19.01 26.25
C PRO A 171 -10.98 18.04 27.00
N ARG A 172 -11.51 18.48 28.14
CA ARG A 172 -12.51 17.72 28.88
C ARG A 172 -13.85 17.92 28.18
N SER A 173 -14.54 16.81 27.90
CA SER A 173 -15.94 16.80 27.48
C SER A 173 -16.84 16.97 28.70
#